data_AF-A0A4Z0KDT2-F1
#
_entry.id   AF-A0A4Z0KDT2-F1
#
_cell.length_a   1.000
_cell.length_b   1.000
_cell.length_c   1.000
_cell.angle_alpha   90.00
_cell.angle_beta   90.00
_cell.angle_gamma   90.00
#
_symmetry.space_group_name_H-M   'P 1'
#
loop_
_entity.id
_entity.type
_entity.pdbx_description
1 polymer ?
#
loop_
_entity_poly.entity_id
_entity_poly.type
_entity_poly.pdbx_seq_one_letter_code
_entity_poly.pdbx_strand_id
1 'polypeptide(L)' 'MNNTQKKLKVLFIGESWHIHMIHSKGYDSFTSSKYEEGATWLLECLRKGGVDIDYMPAHTVQIAFPESVD' A
#
# COMPACT_ATOMS: atom_id res chain seq x y z
N MET A 1 29.55 11.38 22.89
CA MET A 1 29.45 10.28 21.91
C MET A 1 28.01 10.23 21.43
N ASN A 2 27.68 10.97 20.36
CA ASN A 2 26.32 11.05 19.85
C ASN A 2 26.08 9.87 18.92
N ASN A 3 25.56 8.79 19.47
CA ASN A 3 25.12 7.65 18.69
C ASN A 3 23.68 7.93 18.22
N THR A 4 23.52 8.85 17.29
CA THR A 4 22.22 9.11 16.65
C THR A 4 21.95 7.90 15.75
N GLN A 5 21.24 6.89 16.27
CA GLN A 5 20.75 5.77 15.46
C GLN A 5 19.96 6.38 14.30
N LYS A 6 20.49 6.25 13.08
CA LYS A 6 19.84 6.75 11.87
C LYS A 6 18.57 5.92 11.67
N LYS A 7 17.41 6.52 11.95
CA LYS A 7 16.10 5.88 11.74
C LYS A 7 15.90 5.69 10.24
N LEU A 8 15.63 4.45 9.82
CA LEU A 8 15.37 4.15 8.41
C LEU A 8 13.98 4.71 8.04
N LYS A 9 13.94 5.66 7.10
CA LYS A 9 12.69 6.20 6.53
C LYS A 9 12.51 5.62 5.12
N VAL A 10 11.34 5.05 4.85
CA VAL A 10 11.03 4.28 3.63
C VAL A 10 9.68 4.69 3.08
N LEU A 11 9.64 5.02 1.80
CA LEU A 11 8.41 5.08 1.02
C LEU A 11 8.10 3.69 0.46
N PHE A 12 7.04 3.04 0.96
CA PHE A 12 6.57 1.74 0.52
C PHE A 12 5.44 1.92 -0.49
N ILE A 13 5.63 1.46 -1.73
CA ILE A 13 4.70 1.67 -2.83
C ILE A 13 4.20 0.33 -3.36
N GLY A 14 2.88 0.19 -3.54
CA GLY A 14 2.29 -0.99 -4.14
C GLY A 14 1.31 -1.70 -3.21
N GLU A 15 1.23 -3.03 -3.32
CA GLU A 15 0.40 -3.91 -2.48
C GLU A 15 -1.05 -3.43 -2.28
N SER A 16 -1.66 -2.88 -3.34
CA SER A 16 -3.06 -2.47 -3.38
C SER A 16 -3.67 -2.76 -4.74
N TRP A 17 -4.94 -3.17 -4.77
CA TRP A 17 -5.62 -3.49 -6.03
C TRP A 17 -7.14 -3.31 -5.95
N HIS A 18 -7.76 -3.12 -7.11
CA HIS A 18 -9.21 -3.14 -7.28
C HIS A 18 -9.61 -4.42 -8.00
N ILE A 19 -10.51 -5.18 -7.38
CA ILE A 19 -11.12 -6.37 -7.94
C ILE A 19 -12.45 -5.95 -8.55
N HIS A 20 -12.68 -6.28 -9.81
CA HIS A 20 -13.99 -6.24 -10.43
C HIS A 20 -14.45 -7.68 -10.69
N MET A 21 -15.47 -8.11 -9.97
CA MET A 21 -16.03 -9.46 -10.10
C MET A 21 -17.33 -9.39 -10.89
N ILE A 22 -17.45 -10.28 -11.87
CA ILE A 22 -18.68 -10.53 -12.60
C ILE A 22 -19.22 -11.88 -12.12
N HIS A 23 -20.42 -11.85 -11.52
CA HIS A 23 -21.11 -13.03 -11.04
C HIS A 23 -22.16 -13.44 -12.08
N SER A 24 -21.90 -14.51 -12.82
CA SER A 24 -22.84 -15.05 -13.81
C SER A 24 -23.69 -16.16 -13.19
N LYS A 25 -25.02 -16.04 -13.29
CA LYS A 25 -25.99 -17.01 -12.79
C LYS A 25 -27.02 -17.34 -13.87
N GLY A 26 -26.70 -18.32 -14.71
CA GLY A 26 -27.53 -18.69 -15.85
C GLY A 26 -27.57 -17.55 -16.86
N TYR A 27 -28.75 -16.95 -17.04
CA TYR A 27 -28.94 -15.84 -17.96
C TYR A 27 -28.41 -14.50 -17.41
N ASP A 28 -28.51 -14.29 -16.10
CA ASP A 28 -28.23 -12.99 -15.49
C ASP A 28 -26.75 -12.84 -15.09
N SER A 29 -26.29 -11.59 -15.09
CA SER A 29 -25.02 -11.22 -14.46
C SER A 29 -25.20 -10.01 -13.56
N PHE A 30 -24.47 -10.00 -12.46
CA PHE A 30 -24.34 -8.84 -11.60
C PHE A 30 -22.87 -8.66 -11.23
N THR A 31 -22.48 -7.43 -10.95
CA THR A 31 -21.09 -7.09 -10.66
C THR A 31 -20.94 -6.71 -9.19
N SER A 32 -19.75 -6.97 -8.66
CA SER A 32 -19.31 -6.44 -7.37
C SER A 32 -17.87 -5.98 -7.50
N SER A 33 -17.55 -4.83 -6.93
CA SER A 33 -16.17 -4.32 -6.89
C SER A 33 -15.66 -4.28 -5.46
N LYS A 34 -14.38 -4.58 -5.26
CA LYS A 34 -13.73 -4.54 -3.95
C LYS A 34 -12.33 -3.95 -4.08
N TYR A 35 -11.95 -3.08 -3.17
CA TYR A 35 -10.58 -2.62 -3.01
C TYR A 35 -9.91 -3.40 -1.88
N GLU A 36 -8.65 -3.79 -2.06
CA GLU A 36 -7.86 -4.50 -1.05
C GLU A 36 -6.42 -4.00 -1.00
N GLU A 37 -5.82 -4.17 0.17
CA GLU A 37 -4.40 -3.90 0.44
C GLU A 37 -3.75 -5.15 1.04
N GLY A 38 -2.62 -5.58 0.47
CA GLY A 38 -1.92 -6.81 0.85
C GLY A 38 -0.88 -6.63 1.94
N ALA A 39 -0.36 -5.41 2.13
CA ALA A 39 0.83 -5.18 2.95
C ALA A 39 0.55 -4.93 4.43
N THR A 40 -0.70 -4.92 4.91
CA THR A 40 -1.05 -4.49 6.28
C THR A 40 -0.16 -5.13 7.35
N TRP A 41 -0.01 -6.46 7.31
CA TRP A 41 0.81 -7.19 8.28
C TRP A 41 2.30 -6.85 8.17
N LEU A 42 2.83 -6.79 6.94
CA LEU A 42 4.23 -6.46 6.71
C LEU A 42 4.56 -5.05 7.21
N LEU A 43 3.71 -4.06 6.89
CA LEU A 43 3.88 -2.67 7.32
C LEU A 43 3.85 -2.57 8.85
N GLU A 44 2.96 -3.32 9.51
CA GLU A 44 2.91 -3.36 10.97
C GLU A 44 4.19 -3.95 11.58
N CYS A 45 4.71 -5.05 11.04
CA CYS A 45 5.98 -5.63 11.48
C CYS A 45 7.15 -4.65 11.30
N LEU A 46 7.22 -3.96 10.16
CA LEU A 46 8.28 -2.97 9.88
C LEU A 46 8.21 -1.77 10.83
N ARG A 47 7.01 -1.26 11.09
CA ARG A 47 6.79 -0.18 12.06
C ARG A 47 7.19 -0.59 13.47
N LYS A 48 6.82 -1.81 13.91
CA LYS A 48 7.25 -2.38 15.20
C LYS A 48 8.77 -2.58 15.28
N GLY A 49 9.41 -2.87 14.15
CA GLY A 49 10.87 -2.94 14.01
C GLY A 49 11.58 -1.58 14.02
N GLY A 50 10.85 -0.47 14.17
CA GLY A 50 11.41 0.88 14.24
C GLY A 50 11.65 1.57 12.90
N VAL A 51 11.18 0.98 11.79
CA VAL A 51 11.23 1.62 10.46
C VAL A 51 10.11 2.65 10.35
N ASP A 52 10.47 3.84 9.87
CA ASP A 52 9.51 4.88 9.54
C ASP A 52 9.01 4.64 8.11
N ILE A 53 7.72 4.34 7.97
CA ILE A 53 7.12 3.90 6.70
C ILE A 53 6.05 4.89 6.26
N ASP A 54 6.22 5.45 5.07
CA ASP A 54 5.17 6.12 4.32
C ASP A 54 4.60 5.11 3.31
N TYR A 55 3.31 4.77 3.42
CA TYR A 55 2.69 3.80 2.52
C TYR A 55 1.89 4.52 1.42
N MET A 56 2.14 4.15 0.17
CA MET A 56 1.51 4.68 -1.02
C MET A 56 0.87 3.55 -1.83
N PRO A 57 -0.48 3.44 -1.83
CA PRO A 57 -1.18 2.52 -2.70
C PRO A 57 -0.83 2.74 -4.18
N ALA A 58 -0.81 1.68 -4.98
CA ALA A 58 -0.46 1.72 -6.40
C ALA A 58 -1.25 2.78 -7.19
N HIS A 59 -2.54 2.96 -6.89
CA HIS A 59 -3.41 3.87 -7.63
C HIS A 59 -3.14 5.36 -7.34
N THR A 60 -2.42 5.71 -6.28
CA THR A 60 -2.11 7.11 -5.93
C THR A 60 -0.78 7.59 -6.50
N VAL A 61 0.08 6.67 -6.94
CA VAL A 61 1.43 6.96 -7.45
C VAL A 61 1.43 8.04 -8.52
N GLN A 62 0.49 7.99 -9.47
CA GLN A 62 0.45 8.93 -10.59
C GLN A 62 0.31 10.40 -10.15
N ILE A 63 -0.33 10.67 -9.00
CA ILE A 63 -0.67 12.02 -8.57
C ILE A 63 0.08 12.49 -7.32
N ALA A 64 0.59 11.56 -6.52
CA ALA A 64 1.14 11.85 -5.20
C ALA A 64 2.58 11.37 -5.01
N PHE A 65 3.21 10.79 -6.04
CA PHE A 65 4.61 10.39 -5.94
C PHE A 65 5.49 11.64 -5.70
N PRO A 66 6.38 11.64 -4.70
CA PRO A 66 7.21 12.80 -4.39
C PRO A 66 8.17 13.16 -5.53
N GLU A 67 8.30 14.45 -5.80
CA GLU A 67 9.25 14.97 -6.79
C GLU A 67 10.67 15.14 -6.23
N SER A 68 10.82 15.09 -4.91
CA SER A 68 12.10 15.23 -4.19
C SER A 68 12.23 14.21 -3.05
N VAL A 69 13.47 13.99 -2.62
CA VAL A 69 13.82 13.07 -1.52
C VAL A 69 13.89 13.78 -0.16
N ASP A 70 13.88 15.11 -0.17
CA ASP A 70 13.94 15.98 1.02
C ASP A 70 12.67 15.94 1.87
#